data_AF-A0A8J2ZXH8-F1
#
_entry.id   AF-A0A8J2ZXH8-F1
#
_cell.length_a   1.000
_cell.length_b   1.000
_cell.length_c   1.000
_cell.angle_alpha   90.00
_cell.angle_beta   90.00
_cell.angle_gamma   90.00
#
_symmetry.space_group_name_H-M   'P 1'
#
loop_
_entity.id
_entity.type
_entity.pdbx_description
1 polymer ?
#
loop_
_entity_poly.entity_id
_entity_poly.type
_entity_poly.pdbx_seq_one_letter_code
_entity_poly.pdbx_strand_id
1 'polypeptide(L)'
;MLDNFFKVAADRLDDYLTGRLFVEEGQVFLGTDGEDIALDESYSIDIQVEDDKGTRYVPVTYKDVLERKTDAGWHLFAGLDARVKRVSDMTVGEMLGYTNRFKNIIASKASERVKTIRLAAMMTDLEFAYDIPMINKESFAKANPHVMRLYRTVSEARVF
;
A
#
# COMPACT_ATOMS: atom_id res chain seq x y z
N MET A 1 28.11 4.25 14.39
CA MET A 1 28.33 5.17 13.23
C MET A 1 28.25 4.43 11.90
N LEU A 2 28.72 3.17 11.78
CA LEU A 2 28.54 2.36 10.56
C LEU A 2 27.11 1.81 10.37
N ASP A 3 26.39 1.46 11.43
CA ASP A 3 25.06 0.81 11.33
C ASP A 3 24.00 1.69 10.65
N ASN A 4 24.05 3.01 10.89
CA ASN A 4 23.11 3.96 10.28
C ASN A 4 23.28 4.04 8.76
N PHE A 5 24.50 3.86 8.26
CA PHE A 5 24.77 3.98 6.82
C PHE A 5 24.23 2.79 6.05
N PHE A 6 24.36 1.57 6.60
CA PHE A 6 23.79 0.37 6.00
C PHE A 6 22.27 0.34 6.08
N LYS A 7 21.67 0.86 7.16
CA LYS A 7 20.22 0.99 7.30
C LYS A 7 19.63 1.93 6.25
N VAL A 8 20.18 3.14 6.12
CA VAL A 8 19.76 4.12 5.10
C VAL A 8 19.97 3.59 3.67
N ALA A 9 21.05 2.85 3.42
CA ALA A 9 21.30 2.24 2.12
C ALA A 9 20.31 1.08 1.79
N ALA A 10 19.98 0.25 2.78
CA ALA A 10 19.02 -0.85 2.63
C ALA A 10 17.57 -0.34 2.46
N ASP A 11 17.17 0.69 3.21
CA ASP A 11 15.83 1.28 3.10
C ASP A 11 15.62 1.93 1.72
N ARG A 12 16.67 2.54 1.15
CA ARG A 12 16.66 3.08 -0.23
C ARG A 12 16.64 1.99 -1.31
N LEU A 13 17.03 0.76 -1.00
CA LEU A 13 16.99 -0.39 -1.92
C LEU A 13 15.59 -1.02 -2.03
N ASP A 14 14.72 -0.84 -1.01
CA ASP A 14 13.36 -1.40 -0.96
C ASP A 14 12.22 -0.36 -1.14
N ASP A 15 12.56 0.86 -1.58
CA ASP A 15 11.68 2.04 -1.74
C ASP A 15 11.04 2.54 -0.43
N TYR A 16 11.69 2.33 0.72
CA TYR A 16 11.23 2.89 1.98
C TYR A 16 11.91 4.23 2.29
N LEU A 17 11.10 5.18 2.76
CA LEU A 17 11.56 6.40 3.40
C LEU A 17 11.51 6.19 4.91
N THR A 18 12.56 6.58 5.62
CA THR A 18 12.65 6.43 7.07
C THR A 18 12.76 7.78 7.76
N GLY A 19 12.17 7.86 8.95
CA GLY A 19 12.08 9.11 9.70
C GLY A 19 11.24 8.95 10.96
N ARG A 20 10.83 10.07 11.54
CA ARG A 20 10.02 10.12 12.76
C ARG A 20 8.60 10.59 12.47
N LEU A 21 7.61 9.87 12.96
CA LEU A 21 6.21 10.29 12.79
C LEU A 21 5.88 11.47 13.68
N PHE A 22 5.08 12.39 13.17
CA PHE A 22 4.41 13.40 13.97
C PHE A 22 3.04 13.73 13.38
N VAL A 23 2.20 14.35 14.21
CA VAL A 23 0.85 14.75 13.82
C VAL A 23 0.70 16.23 14.12
N GLU A 24 0.33 16.99 13.10
CA GLU A 24 0.12 18.44 13.19
C GLU A 24 -1.19 18.78 12.48
N GLU A 25 -2.04 19.59 13.12
CA GLU A 25 -3.34 20.04 12.57
C GLU A 25 -4.25 18.93 11.99
N GLY A 26 -4.15 17.70 12.52
CA GLY A 26 -4.95 16.56 12.05
C GLY A 26 -4.39 15.85 10.80
N GLN A 27 -3.13 16.12 10.46
CA GLN A 27 -2.39 15.53 9.36
C GLN A 27 -1.18 14.76 9.91
N VAL A 28 -0.91 13.57 9.36
CA VAL A 28 0.27 12.78 9.74
C VAL A 28 1.43 13.12 8.79
N PHE A 29 2.63 13.25 9.35
CA PHE A 29 3.86 13.51 8.63
C PHE A 29 4.95 12.51 9.02
N LEU A 30 5.88 12.27 8.10
CA LEU A 30 7.17 11.66 8.38
C LEU A 30 8.26 12.74 8.31
N GLY A 31 8.87 13.06 9.45
CA GLY A 31 10.02 13.93 9.51
C GLY A 31 11.29 13.17 9.15
N THR A 32 11.92 13.54 8.05
CA THR A 32 13.21 12.98 7.60
C THR A 32 14.34 13.99 7.83
N ASP A 33 15.59 13.60 7.61
CA ASP A 33 16.74 14.50 7.75
C ASP A 33 16.72 15.70 6.77
N GLY A 34 15.89 15.65 5.72
CA GLY A 34 15.85 16.66 4.64
C GLY A 34 14.53 17.41 4.49
N GLU A 35 13.41 16.77 4.83
CA GLU A 35 12.06 17.33 4.66
C GLU A 35 11.01 16.59 5.48
N ASP A 36 9.87 17.26 5.69
CA ASP A 36 8.68 16.66 6.26
C ASP A 36 7.75 16.20 5.14
N ILE A 37 7.42 14.92 5.14
CA ILE A 37 6.61 14.29 4.11
C ILE A 37 5.20 14.10 4.64
N ALA A 38 4.23 14.82 4.06
CA ALA A 38 2.82 14.61 4.36
C ALA A 38 2.40 13.21 3.91
N LEU A 39 1.86 12.43 4.83
CA LEU A 39 1.39 11.07 4.57
C LEU A 39 -0.12 11.07 4.35
N ASP A 40 -0.63 10.06 3.67
CA ASP A 40 -2.07 9.82 3.58
C ASP A 40 -2.31 8.31 3.54
N GLU A 41 -3.54 7.89 3.21
CA GLU A 41 -3.87 6.48 3.10
C GLU A 41 -3.12 5.75 1.96
N SER A 42 -2.44 6.47 1.05
CA SER A 42 -1.60 5.89 0.00
C SER A 42 -0.20 5.47 0.47
N TYR A 43 0.11 5.64 1.76
CA TYR A 43 1.36 5.17 2.34
C TYR A 43 1.13 3.95 3.24
N SER A 44 1.99 2.94 3.11
CA SER A 44 2.19 1.96 4.17
C SER A 44 3.08 2.60 5.23
N ILE A 45 2.76 2.35 6.50
CA ILE A 45 3.48 2.91 7.65
C ILE A 45 3.84 1.74 8.57
N ASP A 46 5.13 1.57 8.82
CA ASP A 46 5.65 0.57 9.74
C ASP A 46 6.42 1.26 10.87
N ILE A 47 6.00 1.03 12.11
CA ILE A 47 6.69 1.54 13.30
C ILE A 47 7.89 0.67 13.62
N GLN A 48 9.04 1.30 13.83
CA GLN A 48 10.23 0.63 14.33
C GLN A 48 10.06 0.32 15.82
N VAL A 49 10.21 -0.95 16.18
CA VAL A 49 10.24 -1.40 17.57
C VAL A 49 11.55 -2.14 17.80
N GLU A 50 12.27 -1.77 18.86
CA GLU A 50 13.48 -2.47 19.29
C GLU A 50 13.15 -3.37 20.47
N ASP A 51 13.57 -4.63 20.36
CA ASP A 51 13.51 -5.61 21.45
C ASP A 51 14.86 -6.32 21.64
N ASP A 52 14.90 -7.28 22.55
CA ASP A 52 16.08 -8.08 22.90
C ASP A 52 16.62 -8.91 21.72
N LYS A 53 15.85 -9.05 20.64
CA LYS A 53 16.20 -9.79 19.42
C LYS A 53 16.53 -8.87 18.25
N GLY A 54 16.46 -7.55 18.43
CA GLY A 54 16.83 -6.54 17.44
C GLY A 54 15.66 -5.66 17.02
N THR A 55 15.79 -5.07 15.83
CA THR A 55 14.77 -4.18 15.26
C THR A 55 13.71 -4.98 14.51
N ARG A 56 12.44 -4.73 14.83
CA ARG A 56 11.28 -5.22 14.07
C ARG A 56 10.39 -4.07 13.63
N TYR A 57 9.63 -4.31 12.58
CA TYR A 57 8.70 -3.34 12.00
C TYR A 57 7.27 -3.81 12.21
N VAL A 58 6.42 -2.94 12.77
CA VAL A 58 5.02 -3.24 13.05
C VAL A 58 4.13 -2.35 12.18
N PRO A 59 3.31 -2.93 11.29
CA PRO A 59 2.44 -2.14 10.42
C PRO A 59 1.35 -1.44 11.23
N VAL A 60 1.10 -0.17 10.89
CA VAL A 60 0.00 0.64 11.43
C VAL A 60 -0.71 1.37 10.29
N THR A 61 -1.98 1.71 10.47
CA THR A 61 -2.70 2.49 9.45
C THR A 61 -2.50 3.99 9.67
N TYR A 62 -2.63 4.79 8.61
CA TYR A 62 -2.69 6.26 8.71
C TYR A 62 -3.69 6.71 9.80
N LYS A 63 -4.87 6.07 9.82
CA LYS A 63 -5.93 6.33 10.81
C LYS A 63 -5.49 5.99 12.24
N ASP A 64 -4.76 4.88 12.44
CA ASP A 64 -4.23 4.53 13.76
C ASP A 64 -3.27 5.60 14.27
N VAL A 65 -2.39 6.11 13.41
CA VAL A 65 -1.44 7.18 13.74
C VAL A 65 -2.18 8.47 14.09
N LEU A 66 -3.23 8.80 13.32
CA LEU A 66 -4.01 10.01 13.49
C LEU A 66 -4.93 9.98 14.72
N GLU A 67 -5.59 8.86 15.02
CA GLU A 67 -6.70 8.84 15.98
C GLU A 67 -6.34 8.24 17.35
N ARG A 68 -5.39 7.30 17.40
CA ARG A 68 -5.09 6.62 18.67
C ARG A 68 -4.28 7.54 19.57
N LYS A 69 -4.79 7.77 20.77
CA LYS A 69 -4.18 8.63 21.79
C LYS A 69 -3.91 7.87 23.07
N THR A 70 -2.91 8.32 23.82
CA THR A 70 -2.68 7.94 25.21
C THR A 70 -3.73 8.60 26.12
N ASP A 71 -3.82 8.15 27.37
CA ASP A 71 -4.74 8.75 28.36
C ASP A 71 -4.45 10.25 28.62
N ALA A 72 -3.23 10.69 28.33
CA ALA A 72 -2.81 12.08 28.40
C ALA A 72 -3.16 12.90 27.13
N GLY A 73 -3.82 12.29 26.14
CA GLY A 73 -4.27 12.95 24.91
C GLY A 73 -3.23 13.05 23.78
N TRP A 74 -2.02 12.54 23.98
CA TRP A 74 -0.97 12.51 22.96
C TRP A 74 -1.21 11.40 21.94
N HIS A 75 -0.95 11.67 20.66
CA HIS A 75 -1.01 10.67 19.60
C HIS A 75 -0.03 9.52 19.90
N LEU A 76 -0.53 8.29 19.93
CA LEU A 76 0.17 7.11 20.44
C LEU A 76 1.47 6.82 19.68
N PHE A 77 1.49 7.12 18.37
CA PHE A 77 2.60 6.82 17.49
C PHE A 77 3.45 8.06 17.14
N ALA A 78 3.06 9.25 17.60
CA ALA A 78 3.85 10.45 17.38
C ALA A 78 5.17 10.36 18.17
N GLY A 79 6.27 10.76 17.53
CA GLY A 79 7.62 10.67 18.07
C GLY A 79 8.30 9.31 17.87
N LEU A 80 7.60 8.31 17.33
CA LEU A 80 8.20 7.01 17.03
C LEU A 80 8.90 7.02 15.67
N ASP A 81 10.03 6.33 15.58
CA ASP A 81 10.72 6.12 14.32
C ASP A 81 9.92 5.11 13.47
N ALA A 82 9.82 5.39 12.17
CA ALA A 82 9.03 4.64 11.23
C ALA A 82 9.71 4.55 9.87
N ARG A 83 9.27 3.57 9.10
CA ARG A 83 9.49 3.53 7.65
C ARG A 83 8.15 3.62 6.94
N VAL A 84 8.12 4.34 5.83
CA VAL A 84 6.95 4.47 4.99
C VAL A 84 7.30 4.17 3.55
N LYS A 85 6.35 3.62 2.82
CA LYS A 85 6.46 3.40 1.39
C LYS A 85 5.16 3.79 0.75
N ARG A 86 5.22 4.44 -0.41
CA ARG A 86 4.01 4.62 -1.21
C ARG A 86 3.49 3.25 -1.60
N VAL A 87 2.26 2.96 -1.21
CA VAL A 87 1.50 1.86 -1.79
C VAL A 87 1.21 2.31 -3.21
N SER A 88 2.02 1.83 -4.14
CA SER A 88 1.90 2.19 -5.54
C SER A 88 0.54 1.72 -6.05
N ASP A 89 -0.35 2.66 -6.35
CA ASP A 89 -1.44 2.40 -7.30
C ASP A 89 -0.80 2.01 -8.65
N MET A 90 -1.60 1.36 -9.50
CA MET A 90 -1.14 0.83 -10.77
C MET A 90 -0.47 1.90 -11.64
N THR A 91 0.75 1.62 -12.11
CA THR A 91 1.45 2.50 -13.06
C THR A 91 0.75 2.51 -14.42
N VAL A 92 0.98 3.53 -15.24
CA VAL A 92 0.41 3.62 -16.60
C VAL A 92 0.80 2.41 -17.46
N GLY A 93 2.05 1.92 -17.33
CA GLY A 93 2.54 0.76 -18.07
C GLY A 93 1.84 -0.53 -17.67
N GLU A 94 1.69 -0.79 -16.36
CA GLU A 94 0.97 -1.94 -15.84
C GLU A 94 -0.51 -1.89 -16.24
N MET A 95 -1.13 -0.71 -16.16
CA MET A 95 -2.51 -0.49 -16.58
C MET A 95 -2.74 -0.84 -18.04
N LEU A 96 -1.83 -0.40 -18.92
CA LEU A 96 -1.88 -0.76 -20.32
C LEU A 96 -1.78 -2.28 -20.51
N GLY A 97 -0.84 -2.92 -19.83
CA GLY A 97 -0.63 -4.38 -19.88
C GLY A 97 -1.89 -5.15 -19.47
N TYR A 98 -2.42 -4.86 -18.28
CA TYR A 98 -3.63 -5.52 -17.77
C TYR A 98 -4.87 -5.21 -18.61
N THR A 99 -5.05 -3.97 -19.06
CA THR A 99 -6.18 -3.60 -19.92
C THR A 99 -6.12 -4.34 -21.26
N ASN A 100 -4.94 -4.50 -21.85
CA ASN A 100 -4.78 -5.28 -23.07
C ASN A 100 -5.07 -6.77 -22.84
N ARG A 101 -4.63 -7.34 -21.71
CA ARG A 101 -4.98 -8.71 -21.34
C ARG A 101 -6.49 -8.89 -21.20
N PHE A 102 -7.17 -7.96 -20.50
CA PHE A 102 -8.62 -7.98 -20.38
C PHE A 102 -9.31 -7.93 -21.75
N LYS A 103 -8.96 -6.96 -22.59
CA LYS A 103 -9.49 -6.83 -23.96
C LYS A 103 -9.31 -8.12 -24.76
N ASN A 104 -8.12 -8.73 -24.69
CA ASN A 104 -7.82 -9.97 -25.39
C ASN A 104 -8.66 -11.14 -24.90
N ILE A 105 -8.98 -11.22 -23.60
CA ILE A 105 -9.86 -12.26 -23.06
C ILE A 105 -11.29 -12.07 -23.59
N ILE A 106 -11.84 -10.86 -23.45
CA ILE A 106 -13.22 -10.55 -23.85
C ILE A 106 -13.43 -10.73 -25.36
N ALA A 107 -12.50 -10.22 -26.17
CA ALA A 107 -12.58 -10.31 -27.63
C ALA A 107 -12.20 -11.69 -28.20
N SER A 108 -11.74 -12.63 -27.36
CA SER A 108 -11.36 -13.96 -27.83
C SER A 108 -12.57 -14.79 -28.29
N LYS A 109 -12.34 -15.69 -29.24
CA LYS A 109 -13.33 -16.68 -29.70
C LYS A 109 -13.53 -17.86 -28.72
N ALA A 110 -12.98 -17.77 -27.51
CA ALA A 110 -13.13 -18.82 -26.50
C ALA A 110 -14.57 -18.89 -26.00
N SER A 111 -14.96 -20.04 -25.43
CA SER A 111 -16.26 -20.16 -24.76
C SER A 111 -16.32 -19.28 -23.51
N GLU A 112 -17.52 -18.88 -23.11
CA GLU A 112 -17.72 -18.05 -21.92
C GLU A 112 -17.10 -18.68 -20.66
N ARG A 113 -17.25 -20.01 -20.47
CA ARG A 113 -16.59 -20.73 -19.37
C ARG A 113 -15.07 -20.52 -19.35
N VAL A 114 -14.41 -20.54 -20.51
CA VAL A 114 -12.96 -20.33 -20.59
C VAL A 114 -12.61 -18.86 -20.32
N LYS A 115 -13.42 -17.91 -20.78
CA LYS A 115 -13.25 -16.48 -20.46
C LYS A 115 -13.39 -16.24 -18.96
N THR A 116 -14.42 -16.80 -18.31
CA THR A 116 -14.62 -16.68 -16.86
C THR A 116 -13.42 -17.21 -16.07
N ILE A 117 -12.84 -18.34 -16.46
CA ILE A 117 -11.62 -18.90 -15.82
C ILE A 117 -10.44 -17.93 -15.99
N ARG A 118 -10.23 -17.38 -17.19
CA ARG A 118 -9.13 -16.44 -17.47
C ARG A 118 -9.28 -15.11 -16.74
N LEU A 119 -10.51 -14.60 -16.65
CA LEU A 119 -10.82 -13.39 -15.87
C LEU A 119 -10.64 -13.65 -14.38
N ALA A 120 -11.02 -14.81 -13.87
CA ALA A 120 -10.75 -15.19 -12.48
C ALA A 120 -9.24 -15.24 -12.19
N ALA A 121 -8.46 -15.85 -13.09
CA ALA A 121 -6.99 -15.86 -12.97
C ALA A 121 -6.41 -14.43 -13.00
N MET A 122 -6.94 -13.55 -13.84
CA MET A 122 -6.53 -12.14 -13.87
C MET A 122 -6.85 -11.41 -12.55
N MET A 123 -7.99 -11.71 -11.91
CA MET A 123 -8.30 -11.16 -10.58
C MET A 123 -7.29 -11.65 -9.53
N THR A 124 -6.97 -12.94 -9.53
CA THR A 124 -5.94 -13.51 -8.64
C THR A 124 -4.59 -12.83 -8.85
N ASP A 125 -4.18 -12.60 -10.10
CA ASP A 125 -2.93 -11.89 -10.38
C ASP A 125 -2.94 -10.46 -9.83
N LEU A 126 -4.05 -9.73 -9.95
CA LEU A 126 -4.20 -8.39 -9.37
C LEU A 126 -4.19 -8.42 -7.84
N GLU A 127 -4.82 -9.42 -7.22
CA GLU A 127 -4.82 -9.62 -5.78
C GLU A 127 -3.41 -9.81 -5.23
N PHE A 128 -2.59 -10.64 -5.89
CA PHE A 128 -1.20 -10.85 -5.50
C PHE A 128 -0.31 -9.65 -5.80
N ALA A 129 -0.47 -8.99 -6.94
CA ALA A 129 0.42 -7.91 -7.35
C ALA A 129 0.26 -6.63 -6.52
N TYR A 130 -0.96 -6.36 -6.04
CA TYR A 130 -1.30 -5.13 -5.31
C TYR A 130 -1.79 -5.39 -3.87
N ASP A 131 -1.61 -6.61 -3.36
CA ASP A 131 -2.04 -7.03 -2.03
C ASP A 131 -3.51 -6.69 -1.73
N ILE A 132 -4.40 -6.92 -2.71
CA ILE A 132 -5.83 -6.56 -2.58
C ILE A 132 -6.43 -7.37 -1.42
N PRO A 133 -6.97 -6.71 -0.39
CA PRO A 133 -7.55 -7.42 0.75
C PRO A 133 -8.78 -8.24 0.33
N MET A 134 -8.88 -9.50 0.79
CA MET A 134 -10.05 -10.35 0.56
C MET A 134 -11.36 -9.75 1.06
N ILE A 135 -11.30 -8.94 2.13
CA ILE A 135 -12.44 -8.20 2.66
C ILE A 135 -12.36 -6.78 2.10
N ASN A 136 -13.46 -6.28 1.55
CA ASN A 136 -13.53 -4.91 1.02
C ASN A 136 -13.12 -3.89 2.10
N LYS A 137 -11.96 -3.29 1.93
CA LYS A 137 -11.43 -2.21 2.78
C LYS A 137 -11.56 -0.89 2.03
N GLU A 138 -12.39 0.00 2.55
CA GLU A 138 -12.64 1.31 1.92
C GLU A 138 -11.36 2.14 1.78
N SER A 139 -10.48 2.11 2.80
CA SER A 139 -9.18 2.80 2.76
C SER A 139 -8.28 2.29 1.64
N PHE A 140 -8.20 0.98 1.44
CA PHE A 140 -7.45 0.40 0.32
C PHE A 140 -8.00 0.87 -1.02
N ALA A 141 -9.33 0.90 -1.17
CA ALA A 141 -9.96 1.31 -2.41
C ALA A 141 -9.80 2.81 -2.71
N LYS A 142 -9.71 3.66 -1.69
CA LYS A 142 -9.39 5.08 -1.83
C LYS A 142 -7.94 5.30 -2.24
N ALA A 143 -7.01 4.55 -1.65
CA ALA A 143 -5.59 4.61 -1.94
C ALA A 143 -5.22 4.06 -3.33
N ASN A 144 -5.95 3.06 -3.83
CA ASN A 144 -5.66 2.37 -5.09
C ASN A 144 -6.84 2.44 -6.08
N PRO A 145 -7.28 3.64 -6.49
CA PRO A 145 -8.49 3.81 -7.28
C PRO A 145 -8.39 3.15 -8.67
N HIS A 146 -7.21 3.09 -9.28
CA HIS A 146 -7.06 2.48 -10.60
C HIS A 146 -7.03 0.95 -10.54
N VAL A 147 -6.25 0.37 -9.61
CA VAL A 147 -6.28 -1.07 -9.34
C VAL A 147 -7.71 -1.52 -9.07
N MET A 148 -8.43 -0.84 -8.17
CA MET A 148 -9.79 -1.23 -7.81
C MET A 148 -10.80 -1.04 -8.93
N ARG A 149 -10.65 0.00 -9.76
CA ARG A 149 -11.52 0.18 -10.94
C ARG A 149 -11.35 -0.98 -11.92
N LEU A 150 -10.10 -1.35 -12.23
CA LEU A 150 -9.82 -2.48 -13.10
C LEU A 150 -10.33 -3.79 -12.49
N TYR A 151 -10.02 -4.07 -11.22
CA TYR A 151 -10.45 -5.27 -10.52
C TYR A 151 -11.97 -5.44 -10.56
N ARG A 152 -12.74 -4.37 -10.29
CA ARG A 152 -14.21 -4.38 -10.39
C ARG A 152 -14.68 -4.63 -11.83
N THR A 153 -14.07 -3.98 -12.81
CA THR A 153 -14.39 -4.17 -14.24
C THR A 153 -14.21 -5.65 -14.66
N VAL A 154 -13.11 -6.28 -14.24
CA VAL A 154 -12.84 -7.69 -14.51
C VAL A 154 -13.84 -8.60 -13.79
N SER A 155 -14.16 -8.29 -12.53
CA SER A 155 -15.12 -9.04 -11.72
C SER A 155 -16.52 -9.03 -12.34
N GLU A 156 -17.01 -7.86 -12.73
CA GLU A 156 -18.32 -7.69 -13.38
C GLU A 156 -18.40 -8.45 -14.71
N ALA A 157 -17.30 -8.46 -15.48
CA ALA A 157 -17.23 -9.18 -16.74
C ALA A 157 -17.23 -10.71 -16.62
N ARG A 158 -17.15 -11.28 -15.41
CA ARG A 158 -17.26 -12.73 -15.18
C ARG A 158 -18.70 -13.23 -15.12
N VAL A 159 -19.68 -12.33 -15.00
CA VAL A 159 -21.11 -12.65 -14.76
C VAL A 159 -21.90 -12.84 -16.07
N PHE A 160 -21.22 -13.01 -17.20
CA PHE A 160 -21.85 -13.28 -18.50
C PHE A 160 -22.06 -14.77 -18.77
#